data_AF-A0AAN1UEF6-F1
#
_entry.id   AF-A0AAN1UEF6-F1
#
_cell.length_a   1.000
_cell.length_b   1.000
_cell.length_c   1.000
_cell.angle_alpha   90.00
_cell.angle_beta   90.00
_cell.angle_gamma   90.00
#
_symmetry.space_group_name_H-M   'P 1'
#
loop_
_entity.id
_entity.type
_entity.pdbx_description
1 polymer ?
#
loop_
_entity_poly.entity_id
_entity_poly.type
_entity_poly.pdbx_seq_one_letter_code
_entity_poly.pdbx_strand_id
1 'polypeptide(L)' 'MSYSYYASIIKRWASTLGLDSTHYGTHSMRRTEATPIYAKTKNIRAVQLLLGHVKLDNTIRLGVEIEDALKISEDTDI' A
#
# COMPACT_ATOMS: atom_id res chain seq x y z
N MET A 1 11.94 -20.21 -1.78
CA MET A 1 11.54 -19.42 -2.96
C MET A 1 12.37 -18.14 -2.99
N SER A 2 12.94 -17.75 -4.13
CA SER A 2 13.82 -16.58 -4.23
C SER A 2 13.06 -15.28 -4.53
N TYR A 3 13.64 -14.14 -4.16
CA TYR A 3 13.14 -12.81 -4.52
C TYR A 3 12.93 -12.63 -6.04
N SER A 4 13.86 -13.18 -6.83
CA SER A 4 13.81 -13.13 -8.30
C SER A 4 12.62 -13.87 -8.89
N TYR A 5 12.17 -14.96 -8.25
CA TYR A 5 11.00 -15.71 -8.69
C TYR A 5 9.72 -14.88 -8.53
N TYR A 6 9.51 -14.27 -7.36
CA TYR A 6 8.35 -13.40 -7.12
C TYR A 6 8.37 -12.16 -8.02
N ALA A 7 9.53 -11.53 -8.21
CA ALA A 7 9.66 -10.39 -9.13
C ALA A 7 9.25 -10.78 -10.56
N SER A 8 9.62 -11.98 -11.02
CA SER A 8 9.27 -12.46 -12.35
C SER A 8 7.77 -12.70 -12.52
N ILE A 9 7.11 -13.24 -11.49
CA ILE A 9 5.65 -13.43 -11.48
C ILE A 9 4.93 -12.08 -11.56
N ILE A 10 5.32 -11.12 -10.73
CA ILE A 10 4.70 -9.79 -10.68
C ILE A 10 4.88 -9.07 -12.01
N LYS A 11 6.09 -9.13 -12.59
CA LYS A 11 6.39 -8.55 -13.90
C LYS A 11 5.51 -9.14 -15.00
N ARG A 12 5.31 -10.46 -14.97
CA ARG A 12 4.42 -11.16 -15.92
C ARG A 12 2.97 -10.70 -15.76
N TRP A 13 2.45 -10.63 -14.54
CA TRP A 13 1.09 -10.14 -14.28
C TRP A 13 0.89 -8.70 -14.75
N ALA A 14 1.82 -7.79 -14.44
CA ALA A 14 1.76 -6.42 -14.92
C ALA A 14 1.71 -6.35 -16.45
N SER A 15 2.55 -7.15 -17.13
CA SER A 15 2.56 -7.23 -18.60
C SER A 15 1.24 -7.77 -19.17
N THR A 16 0.67 -8.80 -18.55
CA THR A 16 -0.64 -9.38 -18.96
C THR A 16 -1.78 -8.38 -18.83
N LEU A 17 -1.72 -7.49 -17.83
CA LEU A 17 -2.72 -6.45 -17.60
C LEU A 17 -2.49 -5.19 -18.46
N GLY A 18 -1.46 -5.15 -19.31
CA GLY A 18 -1.11 -3.97 -20.11
C GLY A 18 -0.48 -2.83 -19.29
N LEU A 19 0.01 -3.12 -18.09
CA LEU A 19 0.64 -2.16 -17.20
C LEU A 19 2.15 -2.11 -17.44
N ASP A 20 2.75 -0.94 -17.22
CA ASP A 20 4.20 -0.80 -17.30
C ASP A 20 4.88 -1.56 -16.15
N SER A 21 5.41 -2.73 -16.48
CA SER A 21 6.05 -3.65 -15.55
C SER A 21 7.24 -3.08 -14.76
N THR A 22 7.80 -1.93 -15.17
CA THR A 22 8.87 -1.26 -14.40
C THR A 22 8.38 -0.65 -13.09
N HIS A 23 7.08 -0.31 -13.02
CA HIS A 23 6.44 0.25 -11.82
C HIS A 23 5.97 -0.84 -10.83
N TYR A 24 5.97 -2.11 -11.23
CA TYR A 24 5.42 -3.22 -10.44
C TYR A 24 6.51 -4.22 -10.05
N GLY A 25 6.74 -4.33 -8.75
CA GLY A 25 7.67 -5.28 -8.15
C GLY A 25 7.22 -5.71 -6.76
N THR A 26 7.99 -6.58 -6.13
CA THR A 26 7.68 -7.14 -4.79
C THR A 26 7.47 -6.05 -3.73
N HIS A 27 8.26 -4.98 -3.77
CA HIS A 27 8.10 -3.84 -2.86
C HIS A 27 6.82 -3.03 -3.14
N SER A 28 6.48 -2.81 -4.42
CA SER A 28 5.26 -2.10 -4.83
C SER A 28 4.00 -2.88 -4.44
N MET A 29 4.00 -4.20 -4.65
CA MET A 29 2.93 -5.10 -4.24
C MET A 29 2.72 -5.07 -2.73
N ARG A 30 3.79 -5.25 -1.95
CA ARG A 30 3.72 -5.21 -0.48
C ARG A 30 3.15 -3.90 0.05
N ARG A 31 3.47 -2.77 -0.56
CA ARG A 31 2.93 -1.46 -0.15
C ARG A 31 1.42 -1.34 -0.40
N THR A 32 0.91 -1.99 -1.45
CA THR A 32 -0.50 -1.90 -1.86
C THR A 32 -1.39 -2.86 -1.07
N GLU A 33 -0.87 -4.02 -0.64
CA GLU A 33 -1.63 -5.02 0.13
C GLU A 33 -2.19 -4.49 1.45
N ALA A 34 -1.57 -3.46 2.02
CA ALA A 34 -2.00 -2.91 3.31
C ALA A 34 -3.14 -1.88 3.20
N THR A 35 -3.38 -1.33 2.00
CA THR A 35 -4.41 -0.31 1.75
C THR A 35 -5.84 -0.83 2.00
N PRO A 36 -6.26 -2.03 1.51
CA PRO A 36 -7.60 -2.55 1.79
C PRO A 36 -7.86 -2.83 3.27
N ILE A 37 -6.82 -3.24 4.01
CA ILE A 37 -6.89 -3.52 5.45
C ILE A 37 -7.12 -2.22 6.21
N TYR A 38 -6.40 -1.16 5.84
CA TYR A 38 -6.67 0.15 6.41
C TYR A 38 -8.07 0.65 6.07
N ALA A 39 -8.49 0.58 4.80
CA ALA A 39 -9.80 1.05 4.38
C ALA A 39 -10.94 0.41 5.20
N LYS A 40 -10.79 -0.86 5.59
CA LYS A 40 -11.74 -1.59 6.42
C LYS A 40 -11.65 -1.30 7.92
N THR A 41 -10.44 -1.11 8.45
CA THR A 41 -10.21 -1.06 9.91
C THR A 41 -9.94 0.33 10.45
N LYS A 42 -9.52 1.27 9.59
CA LYS A 42 -9.04 2.61 9.94
C LYS A 42 -7.97 2.59 11.04
N ASN A 43 -7.20 1.50 11.11
CA ASN A 43 -6.19 1.28 12.15
C ASN A 43 -4.78 1.30 11.55
N ILE A 44 -4.11 2.44 11.62
CA ILE A 44 -2.75 2.58 11.08
C ILE A 44 -1.71 1.73 11.83
N ARG A 45 -1.94 1.41 13.11
CA ARG A 45 -1.02 0.56 13.88
C ARG A 45 -1.05 -0.88 13.39
N ALA A 46 -2.21 -1.40 13.01
CA ALA A 46 -2.33 -2.72 12.40
C ALA A 46 -1.57 -2.79 11.07
N VAL A 47 -1.69 -1.75 10.24
CA VAL A 47 -0.95 -1.61 8.96
C VAL A 47 0.56 -1.53 9.20
N GLN A 48 1.01 -0.77 10.21
CA GLN A 48 2.42 -0.66 10.59
C GLN A 48 3.02 -2.01 10.96
N LEU A 49 2.31 -2.78 11.81
CA LEU A 49 2.75 -4.11 12.25
C LEU A 49 2.77 -5.11 11.10
N LEU A 50 1.75 -5.10 10.24
CA LEU A 50 1.67 -5.96 9.06
C LEU A 50 2.85 -5.72 8.10
N LEU A 51 3.23 -4.46 7.92
CA LEU A 51 4.35 -4.07 7.08
C LEU A 51 5.70 -4.15 7.81
N GLY A 52 5.75 -4.46 9.10
CA GLY A 52 6.99 -4.48 9.87
C GLY A 52 7.75 -3.15 9.83
N HIS A 53 7.04 -2.02 9.80
CA HIS A 53 7.66 -0.70 9.79
C HIS A 53 8.12 -0.28 11.19
N VAL A 54 9.40 0.02 11.32
CA VAL A 54 10.00 0.49 12.59
C VAL A 54 9.38 1.83 13.03
N LYS A 55 9.13 2.73 12.09
CA LYS A 55 8.55 4.05 12.35
C LYS A 55 7.14 4.15 11.78
N LEU A 56 6.24 4.76 12.54
CA LEU A 56 4.87 5.00 12.10
C LEU A 56 4.83 5.90 10.86
N ASP A 57 5.74 6.88 10.76
CA ASP A 57 5.87 7.80 9.61
C ASP A 57 6.03 7.08 8.26
N ASN A 58 6.64 5.89 8.26
CA ASN A 58 6.80 5.09 7.04
C ASN A 58 5.46 4.53 6.54
N THR A 59 4.50 4.35 7.45
CA THR A 59 3.12 3.95 7.13
C THR A 59 2.28 5.16 6.74
N ILE A 60 2.46 6.31 7.40
CA ILE A 60 1.77 7.57 7.05
C ILE A 60 2.12 7.99 5.61
N ARG A 61 3.38 7.87 5.20
CA ARG A 61 3.86 8.14 3.83
C ARG A 61 3.27 7.23 2.74
N LEU A 62 2.47 6.23 3.09
CA LEU A 62 1.73 5.43 2.11
C LEU A 62 0.47 6.14 1.59
N GLY A 63 0.12 7.32 2.12
CA GLY A 63 -1.06 8.09 1.70
C GLY A 63 -2.37 7.61 2.33
N VAL A 64 -2.27 6.59 3.17
CA VAL A 64 -3.37 5.87 3.80
C VAL A 64 -4.20 6.77 4.74
N GLU A 65 -3.57 7.72 5.44
CA GLU A 65 -4.28 8.71 6.29
C GLU A 65 -4.70 9.99 5.55
N ILE A 66 -4.13 10.27 4.37
CA ILE A 66 -4.42 11.52 3.64
C ILE A 66 -5.87 11.53 3.15
N GLU A 67 -6.37 10.40 2.66
CA GLU A 67 -7.78 10.24 2.25
C GLU A 67 -8.75 10.46 3.42
N ASP A 68 -8.39 10.01 4.62
CA ASP A 68 -9.24 10.21 5.81
C ASP A 68 -9.17 11.63 6.34
N ALA A 69 -7.99 12.26 6.32
CA ALA A 69 -7.84 13.66 6.69
C ALA A 69 -8.65 14.58 5.77
N LEU A 70 -8.65 14.30 4.46
CA LEU A 70 -9.46 15.04 3.49
C LEU A 70 -10.95 14.87 3.78
N LYS A 71 -11.40 13.63 4.03
CA LYS A 71 -12.80 13.32 4.32
C LYS A 71 -13.29 13.99 5.61
N ILE A 72 -12.47 13.98 6.66
CA ILE A 72 -12.78 14.69 7.92
C ILE A 72 -12.86 16.19 7.67
N SER A 73 -11.97 16.77 6.85
CA SER A 73 -12.00 18.19 6.50
C SER A 73 -13.29 18.57 5.77
N GLU A 74 -13.74 17.75 4.83
CA GLU A 74 -14.99 17.94 4.09
C GLU A 74 -16.21 17.85 5.04
N ASP A 75 -16.21 16.90 5.98
CA ASP A 75 -17.28 16.73 6.95
C ASP A 75 -17.33 17.85 8.02
N THR A 76 -16.21 18.54 8.28
CA THR A 76 -16.14 19.66 9.24
C THR A 76 -16.56 21.02 8.67
N ASP A 77 -16.75 21.16 7.35
CA ASP A 77 -17.13 22.42 6.69
C ASP A 77 -18.66 22.67 6.70
N ILE A 78 -19.34 22.27 7.79
CA ILE A 78 -20.77 22.48 8.05
C ILE A 78 -20.99 23.59 9.09
#